data_AF-A0A150K6M6-F1
#
_entry.id   AF-A0A150K6M6-F1
#
_cell.length_a   1.000
_cell.length_b   1.000
_cell.length_c   1.000
_cell.angle_alpha   90.00
_cell.angle_beta   90.00
_cell.angle_gamma   90.00
#
_symmetry.space_group_name_H-M   'P 1'
#
loop_
_entity.id
_entity.type
_entity.pdbx_description
1 polymer ?
#
loop_
_entity_poly.entity_id
_entity_poly.type
_entity_poly.pdbx_seq_one_letter_code
_entity_poly.pdbx_strand_id
1 'polypeptide(L)' 'MKVVIKIEYLLDKYDLSLRRLGELADIRHAALSELANGKRKNINFGHIERIAEALKITDIREIIDLVPDDNEK' A
#
# COMPACT_ATOMS: atom_id res chain seq x y z
N MET A 1 -0.90 15.20 10.94
CA MET A 1 -0.69 14.69 9.57
C MET A 1 -0.10 13.30 9.67
N LYS A 2 -0.61 12.35 8.88
CA LYS A 2 -0.22 10.95 8.88
C LYS A 2 -0.04 10.46 7.45
N VAL A 3 1.06 9.75 7.19
CA VAL A 3 1.27 9.07 5.91
C VAL A 3 0.44 7.79 5.90
N VAL A 4 -0.36 7.59 4.87
CA VAL A 4 -1.16 6.38 4.65
C VAL A 4 -0.79 5.72 3.35
N ILE A 5 -0.77 4.39 3.36
CA ILE A 5 -0.54 3.58 2.17
C ILE A 5 -1.90 3.04 1.75
N LYS A 6 -2.28 3.33 0.51
CA LYS A 6 -3.64 3.11 0.00
C LYS A 6 -3.84 1.68 -0.49
N ILE A 7 -3.50 0.69 0.32
CA ILE A 7 -3.56 -0.74 -0.07
C ILE A 7 -4.97 -1.14 -0.47
N GLU A 8 -5.99 -0.86 0.35
CA GLU A 8 -7.39 -1.21 0.05
C GLU A 8 -7.86 -0.60 -1.29
N TYR A 9 -7.58 0.69 -1.50
CA TYR A 9 -7.85 1.36 -2.77
C TYR A 9 -7.17 0.68 -3.97
N LEU A 10 -5.92 0.25 -3.83
CA LEU A 10 -5.20 -0.47 -4.90
C LEU A 10 -5.82 -1.85 -5.16
N LEU A 11 -6.26 -2.57 -4.12
CA LEU A 11 -6.94 -3.85 -4.30
C LEU A 11 -8.25 -3.69 -5.08
N ASP A 12 -9.06 -2.70 -4.71
CA ASP A 12 -10.35 -2.44 -5.35
C ASP A 12 -10.17 -1.94 -6.79
N LYS A 13 -9.25 -1.00 -7.02
CA LYS A 13 -9.01 -0.39 -8.35
C LYS A 13 -8.56 -1.42 -9.39
N TYR A 14 -7.74 -2.40 -8.96
CA TYR A 14 -7.16 -3.39 -9.86
C TYR A 14 -7.87 -4.75 -9.80
N ASP A 15 -8.94 -4.88 -9.02
CA ASP A 15 -9.68 -6.13 -8.78
C ASP A 15 -8.74 -7.27 -8.33
N LEU A 16 -7.92 -6.99 -7.31
CA LEU A 16 -6.89 -7.90 -6.81
C LEU A 16 -7.15 -8.30 -5.36
N SER A 17 -6.84 -9.57 -5.05
CA SER A 17 -6.64 -9.96 -3.66
C SER A 17 -5.31 -9.45 -3.13
N LEU A 18 -5.22 -9.24 -1.81
CA LEU A 18 -3.96 -8.88 -1.13
C LEU A 18 -2.83 -9.90 -1.39
N ARG A 19 -3.19 -11.18 -1.52
CA ARG A 19 -2.23 -12.24 -1.90
C ARG A 19 -1.70 -12.01 -3.30
N ARG A 20 -2.58 -11.71 -4.27
CA ARG A 20 -2.19 -11.48 -5.66
C ARG A 20 -1.28 -10.25 -5.80
N LEU A 21 -1.59 -9.18 -5.08
CA LEU A 21 -0.71 -8.00 -5.02
C LEU A 21 0.69 -8.37 -4.49
N GLY A 22 0.76 -9.19 -3.45
CA GLY A 22 2.03 -9.66 -2.89
C GLY A 22 2.86 -10.49 -3.88
N GLU A 23 2.20 -11.36 -4.65
CA GLU A 23 2.85 -12.14 -5.71
C GLU A 23 3.37 -11.23 -6.84
N LEU A 24 2.59 -10.24 -7.27
CA LEU A 24 2.96 -9.32 -8.37
C LEU A 24 4.09 -8.37 -7.98
N ALA A 25 4.04 -7.80 -6.78
CA ALA A 25 5.02 -6.84 -6.28
C ALA A 25 6.22 -7.50 -5.59
N ASP A 26 6.27 -8.84 -5.53
CA ASP A 26 7.29 -9.58 -4.77
C ASP A 26 7.39 -9.11 -3.31
N ILE A 27 6.23 -8.89 -2.67
CA ILE A 27 6.12 -8.48 -1.27
C ILE A 27 5.40 -9.58 -0.50
N ARG A 28 6.00 -10.01 0.61
CA ARG A 28 5.40 -11.01 1.49
C ARG A 28 3.98 -10.60 1.88
N HIS A 29 3.03 -11.52 1.70
CA HIS A 29 1.62 -11.31 2.05
C HIS A 29 1.44 -10.79 3.49
N ALA A 30 2.19 -11.31 4.46
CA ALA A 30 2.15 -10.84 5.85
C ALA A 30 2.52 -9.36 5.98
N ALA A 31 3.54 -8.89 5.25
CA ALA A 31 3.93 -7.48 5.29
C ALA A 31 2.84 -6.58 4.69
N LEU A 32 2.24 -6.96 3.56
CA LEU A 32 1.11 -6.23 2.98
C LEU A 32 -0.12 -6.25 3.91
N SER A 33 -0.38 -7.36 4.60
CA SER A 33 -1.48 -7.48 5.56
C SER A 33 -1.30 -6.57 6.77
N GLU A 34 -0.09 -6.50 7.31
CA GLU A 34 0.21 -5.58 8.41
C GLU A 34 0.08 -4.11 7.99
N LEU A 35 0.46 -3.76 6.75
CA LEU A 35 0.30 -2.41 6.20
C LEU A 35 -1.18 -2.05 6.00
N ALA A 36 -1.96 -2.94 5.37
CA ALA A 36 -3.39 -2.73 5.13
C ALA A 36 -4.18 -2.55 6.44
N ASN A 37 -3.87 -3.33 7.47
CA ASN A 37 -4.54 -3.25 8.76
C ASN A 37 -3.94 -2.19 9.71
N GLY A 38 -2.98 -1.37 9.25
CA GLY A 38 -2.34 -0.33 10.05
C GLY A 38 -1.47 -0.82 11.22
N LYS A 39 -1.24 -2.14 11.35
CA LYS A 39 -0.33 -2.74 12.35
C LYS A 39 1.12 -2.36 12.09
N ARG A 40 1.45 -2.15 10.80
CA ARG A 40 2.73 -1.64 10.34
C ARG A 40 2.52 -0.27 9.71
N LYS A 41 3.31 0.72 10.14
CA LYS A 41 3.29 2.07 9.56
C LYS A 41 4.51 2.34 8.65
N ASN A 42 5.57 1.55 8.77
CA ASN A 42 6.78 1.72 7.98
C ASN A 42 6.72 0.93 6.65
N ILE A 43 6.94 1.64 5.56
CA ILE A 43 7.21 1.09 4.23
C ILE A 43 8.52 1.70 3.73
N ASN A 44 9.33 0.93 2.99
CA ASN A 44 10.56 1.43 2.39
C ASN A 44 10.31 1.75 0.91
N PHE A 45 11.23 2.50 0.29
CA PHE A 45 11.10 2.89 -1.13
C PHE A 45 11.04 1.70 -2.08
N GLY A 46 11.82 0.64 -1.83
CA GLY A 46 11.78 -0.57 -2.66
C GLY A 46 10.45 -1.33 -2.65
N HIS A 47 9.61 -1.20 -1.60
CA HIS A 47 8.24 -1.71 -1.63
C HIS A 47 7.35 -0.84 -2.52
N ILE A 48 7.52 0.48 -2.47
CA ILE A 48 6.73 1.44 -3.26
C ILE A 48 7.05 1.25 -4.75
N GLU A 49 8.34 1.18 -5.10
CA GLU A 49 8.81 0.94 -6.47
C GLU A 49 8.25 -0.36 -7.04
N ARG A 50 8.31 -1.46 -6.27
CA ARG A 50 7.78 -2.74 -6.72
C ARG A 50 6.25 -2.76 -6.87
N ILE A 51 5.51 -2.09 -6.00
CA ILE A 51 4.06 -1.91 -6.18
C ILE A 51 3.79 -1.08 -7.44
N ALA A 52 4.57 -0.01 -7.66
CA ALA A 52 4.42 0.85 -8.83
C ALA A 52 4.69 0.09 -10.13
N GLU A 53 5.78 -0.67 -10.21
CA GLU A 53 6.12 -1.50 -11.36
C GLU A 53 5.07 -2.58 -11.61
N ALA A 54 4.65 -3.30 -10.56
CA ALA A 54 3.66 -4.37 -10.66
C ALA A 54 2.30 -3.89 -11.20
N LEU A 55 1.88 -2.68 -10.81
CA LEU A 55 0.60 -2.09 -11.17
C LEU A 55 0.69 -1.05 -12.31
N LYS A 56 1.89 -0.84 -12.87
CA LYS A 56 2.20 0.17 -13.90
C LYS A 56 1.78 1.59 -13.49
N ILE A 57 2.00 1.93 -12.23
CA ILE A 57 1.70 3.26 -11.67
C ILE A 57 2.91 4.18 -11.91
N THR A 58 2.64 5.36 -12.46
CA THR A 58 3.67 6.40 -12.66
C THR A 58 3.57 7.54 -11.64
N ASP A 59 2.45 7.65 -10.92
CA ASP A 59 2.23 8.65 -9.88
C ASP A 59 2.18 8.00 -8.49
N ILE A 60 3.19 8.26 -7.66
CA ILE A 60 3.30 7.75 -6.28
C ILE A 60 2.07 8.10 -5.43
N ARG A 61 1.35 9.17 -5.76
CA ARG A 61 0.12 9.57 -5.06
C ARG A 61 -0.99 8.54 -5.22
N GLU A 62 -0.90 7.58 -6.13
CA GLU A 62 -1.83 6.44 -6.18
C GLU A 62 -1.57 5.42 -5.07
N ILE A 63 -0.35 5.36 -4.55
CA ILE A 63 0.10 4.39 -3.54
C ILE A 63 0.09 5.02 -2.14
N ILE A 64 0.50 6.28 -2.03
CA ILE A 64 0.69 6.97 -0.75
C ILE A 64 -0.09 8.28 -0.72
N ASP A 65 -0.59 8.63 0.45
CA ASP A 65 -1.21 9.93 0.71
C ASP A 65 -0.79 10.50 2.07
N LEU A 66 -0.99 11.80 2.26
CA LEU A 66 -0.79 12.50 3.52
C LEU A 66 -2.14 13.05 4.01
N VAL A 67 -2.69 12.42 5.04
CA VAL A 67 -4.01 12.78 5.60
C VAL A 67 -3.85 13.50 6.94
N PRO A 68 -4.85 14.29 7.39
CA PRO A 68 -4.92 14.75 8.77
C PRO A 68 -4.77 13.58 9.75
N ASP A 69 -4.14 13.85 10.90
CA ASP A 69 -4.03 12.81 11.93
C ASP A 69 -5.26 12.89 12.82
N ASP A 70 -6.34 12.25 12.38
CA ASP A 70 -7.60 12.18 13.11
C ASP A 70 -7.45 11.16 14.25
N ASN A 71 -6.61 11.47 15.24
CA ASN A 71 -6.69 10.83 16.55
C ASN A 71 -7.89 11.43 17.30
N GLU A 72 -9.10 11.22 16.79
CA GLU A 72 -10.34 11.37 17.56
C GLU A 72 -10.76 10.00 18.07
N LYS A 73 -10.08 9.53 19.13
CA LYS A 73 -10.66 8.72 20.21
C LYS A 73 -9.87 8.93 21.49
#